data_AF-A0A1Z4UZS9-F1
#
_entry.id   AF-A0A1Z4UZS9-F1
#
_cell.length_a   1.000
_cell.length_b   1.000
_cell.length_c   1.000
_cell.angle_alpha   90.00
_cell.angle_beta   90.00
_cell.angle_gamma   90.00
#
_symmetry.space_group_name_H-M   'P 1'
#
loop_
_entity.id
_entity.type
_entity.pdbx_description
1 polymer ?
#
loop_
_entity_poly.entity_id
_entity_poly.type
_entity_poly.pdbx_seq_one_letter_code
_entity_poly.pdbx_strand_id
1 'polypeptide(L)'
;MVWKAIARSATGTSHEQQKIRCQDCGNYRIFKDVIVGAVADGAGSAKYSHFGSELAVETAASVAIALLPPERLPFRCTPSSTH
;
A
#
# COMPACT_ATOMS: atom_id res chain seq x y z
N MET A 1 22.47 1.97 7.62
CA MET A 1 22.08 1.05 6.54
C MET A 1 20.81 1.59 5.89
N VAL A 2 20.76 1.65 4.57
CA VAL A 2 19.55 2.07 3.84
C VAL A 2 18.84 0.82 3.37
N TRP A 3 17.69 0.52 3.98
CA TRP A 3 16.83 -0.57 3.54
C TRP A 3 16.25 -0.25 2.15
N LYS A 4 16.19 -1.26 1.28
CA LYS A 4 15.55 -1.16 -0.04
C LYS A 4 14.38 -2.13 -0.08
N ALA A 5 13.24 -1.69 -0.62
CA ALA A 5 12.06 -2.50 -0.80
C ALA A 5 11.59 -2.45 -2.27
N ILE A 6 10.99 -3.54 -2.73
CA ILE A 6 10.41 -3.67 -4.06
C ILE A 6 9.06 -4.34 -3.88
N ALA A 7 8.00 -3.75 -4.44
CA ALA A 7 6.70 -4.39 -4.57
C ALA A 7 6.50 -4.84 -6.02
N ARG A 8 6.06 -6.08 -6.20
CA ARG A 8 5.73 -6.69 -7.50
C ARG A 8 4.50 -7.57 -7.33
N SER A 9 3.66 -7.58 -8.33
CA SER A 9 2.58 -8.55 -8.51
C SER A 9 2.72 -9.20 -9.89
N ALA A 10 2.24 -10.44 -10.00
CA ALA A 10 2.29 -11.22 -11.23
C ALA A 10 0.90 -11.75 -11.54
N THR A 11 0.49 -11.69 -12.81
CA THR A 11 -0.75 -12.29 -13.26
C THR A 11 -0.56 -13.79 -13.42
N GLY A 12 -1.38 -14.61 -12.77
CA GLY A 12 -1.37 -16.06 -13.00
C GLY A 12 -1.85 -16.41 -14.41
N THR A 13 -1.35 -17.51 -14.98
CA THR A 13 -1.71 -18.00 -16.32
C THR A 13 -3.22 -18.22 -16.52
N SER A 14 -3.93 -18.63 -15.47
CA SER A 14 -5.40 -18.75 -15.47
C SER A 14 -6.10 -17.39 -15.66
N HIS A 15 -5.60 -16.34 -15.02
CA HIS A 15 -6.12 -14.98 -15.17
C HIS A 15 -5.81 -14.41 -16.56
N GLU A 16 -4.63 -14.70 -17.12
CA GLU A 16 -4.27 -14.31 -18.49
C GLU A 16 -5.21 -14.95 -19.52
N GLN A 17 -5.49 -16.25 -19.39
CA GLN A 17 -6.40 -16.98 -20.29
C GLN A 17 -7.83 -16.41 -20.24
N GLN A 18 -8.27 -15.96 -19.07
CA GLN A 18 -9.59 -15.38 -18.86
C GLN A 18 -9.64 -13.86 -19.11
N LYS A 19 -8.53 -13.23 -19.51
CA LYS A 19 -8.37 -11.77 -19.65
C LYS A 19 -8.76 -11.00 -18.37
N ILE A 20 -8.55 -11.63 -17.21
CA ILE A 20 -8.78 -11.03 -15.90
C ILE A 20 -7.50 -10.29 -15.50
N ARG A 21 -7.64 -9.02 -15.13
CA ARG A 21 -6.53 -8.20 -14.62
C ARG A 21 -6.01 -8.81 -13.32
N CYS A 22 -4.70 -8.74 -13.07
CA CYS A 22 -4.11 -9.10 -11.77
C CYS A 22 -4.84 -8.37 -10.64
N GLN A 23 -5.27 -9.13 -9.63
CA GLN A 23 -6.01 -8.63 -8.48
C GLN A 23 -5.11 -8.48 -7.25
N ASP A 24 -3.86 -8.93 -7.35
CA ASP A 24 -2.84 -8.75 -6.32
C ASP A 24 -2.30 -7.32 -6.39
N CYS A 25 -2.31 -6.65 -5.24
CA CYS A 25 -1.66 -5.38 -5.05
C CYS A 25 -0.62 -5.50 -3.94
N GLY A 26 0.52 -4.86 -4.14
CA GLY A 26 1.54 -4.69 -3.11
C GLY A 26 2.12 -3.30 -3.23
N ASN A 27 2.31 -2.63 -2.09
CA ASN A 27 3.00 -1.36 -2.03
C ASN A 27 3.78 -1.23 -0.73
N TYR A 28 4.72 -0.31 -0.70
CA TYR A 28 5.47 0.00 0.51
C TYR A 28 5.64 1.52 0.66
N ARG A 29 5.96 1.91 1.88
CA ARG A 29 6.36 3.28 2.23
C ARG A 29 7.58 3.20 3.14
N ILE A 30 8.50 4.12 2.92
CA ILE A 30 9.73 4.22 3.72
C ILE A 30 9.58 5.46 4.60
N PHE A 31 9.76 5.28 5.89
CA PHE A 31 9.75 6.37 6.86
C PHE A 31 10.95 6.23 7.82
N LYS A 32 11.90 7.17 7.72
CA LYS A 32 13.18 7.13 8.47
C LYS A 32 13.88 5.77 8.32
N ASP A 33 13.94 5.01 9.41
CA ASP A 33 14.58 3.70 9.56
C ASP A 33 13.58 2.53 9.45
N VAL A 34 12.30 2.82 9.16
CA VAL A 34 11.21 1.85 9.06
C VAL A 34 10.73 1.74 7.62
N ILE A 35 10.49 0.51 7.17
CA ILE A 35 9.74 0.22 5.94
C ILE A 35 8.41 -0.41 6.35
N VAL A 36 7.33 0.15 5.84
CA VAL A 36 5.98 -0.40 5.99
C VAL A 36 5.55 -0.94 4.64
N GLY A 37 5.33 -2.25 4.55
CA GLY A 37 4.79 -2.91 3.37
C GLY A 37 3.36 -3.36 3.63
N ALA A 38 2.52 -3.29 2.60
CA ALA A 38 1.18 -3.87 2.60
C ALA A 38 0.96 -4.67 1.30
N VAL A 39 0.24 -5.79 1.43
CA VAL A 39 -0.16 -6.65 0.31
C VAL A 39 -1.62 -7.03 0.48
N ALA A 40 -2.35 -7.12 -0.63
CA ALA A 40 -3.72 -7.59 -0.67
C ALA A 40 -3.98 -8.41 -1.94
N ASP A 41 -4.73 -9.48 -1.80
CA ASP A 41 -5.27 -10.30 -2.89
C ASP A 41 -6.76 -9.97 -3.04
N GLY A 42 -7.13 -9.47 -4.20
CA GLY A 42 -8.51 -9.17 -4.53
C GLY A 42 -9.25 -10.44 -4.98
N ALA A 43 -10.40 -10.73 -4.39
CA ALA A 43 -11.18 -11.91 -4.75
C ALA A 43 -11.52 -12.01 -6.26
N GLY A 44 -11.11 -13.11 -6.89
CA GLY A 44 -11.40 -13.48 -8.29
C GLY A 44 -12.85 -13.36 -8.72
N SER A 45 -13.76 -13.64 -7.80
CA SER A 45 -15.21 -13.62 -8.02
C SER A 45 -15.81 -12.21 -8.09
N ALA A 46 -15.08 -11.16 -7.70
CA ALA A 46 -15.59 -9.80 -7.65
C ALA A 46 -15.05 -8.94 -8.80
N LYS A 47 -15.95 -8.33 -9.57
CA LYS A 47 -15.62 -7.50 -10.75
C LYS A 47 -14.66 -6.35 -10.45
N TYR A 48 -14.71 -5.78 -9.25
CA TYR A 48 -13.91 -4.63 -8.83
C TYR A 48 -12.81 -4.97 -7.82
N SER A 49 -12.46 -6.24 -7.69
CA SER A 49 -11.48 -6.71 -6.69
C SER A 49 -10.10 -6.07 -6.82
N HIS A 50 -9.66 -5.72 -8.03
CA HIS A 50 -8.41 -4.98 -8.27
C HIS A 50 -8.42 -3.57 -7.65
N PHE A 51 -9.56 -2.87 -7.66
CA PHE A 51 -9.69 -1.59 -6.95
C PHE A 51 -9.74 -1.81 -5.44
N GLY A 52 -10.38 -2.90 -5.00
CA GLY A 52 -10.45 -3.27 -3.58
C GLY A 52 -9.07 -3.56 -3.00
N SER A 53 -8.24 -4.33 -3.69
CA SER A 53 -6.88 -4.65 -3.26
C SER A 53 -5.97 -3.42 -3.28
N GLU A 54 -6.09 -2.55 -4.30
CA GLU A 54 -5.37 -1.27 -4.34
C GLU A 54 -5.74 -0.36 -3.17
N LEU A 55 -7.04 -0.17 -2.90
CA LEU A 55 -7.52 0.64 -1.78
C LEU A 55 -7.08 0.07 -0.44
N ALA A 56 -7.15 -1.25 -0.27
CA ALA A 56 -6.74 -1.92 0.97
C ALA A 56 -5.24 -1.70 1.25
N VAL A 57 -4.39 -1.87 0.24
CA VAL A 57 -2.93 -1.68 0.35
C VAL A 57 -2.59 -0.23 0.68
N GLU A 58 -3.16 0.73 -0.05
CA GLU A 58 -2.92 2.16 0.15
C GLU A 58 -3.36 2.62 1.55
N THR A 59 -4.56 2.20 1.97
CA THR A 59 -5.12 2.54 3.28
C THR A 59 -4.31 1.90 4.41
N ALA A 60 -4.01 0.61 4.31
CA ALA A 60 -3.27 -0.11 5.33
C ALA A 60 -1.86 0.46 5.53
N ALA A 61 -1.13 0.72 4.43
CA ALA A 61 0.20 1.32 4.50
C ALA A 61 0.17 2.72 5.14
N SER A 62 -0.81 3.54 4.76
CA SER A 62 -0.96 4.90 5.30
C SER A 62 -1.32 4.90 6.78
N VAL A 63 -2.28 4.07 7.19
CA VAL A 63 -2.68 3.92 8.60
C VAL A 63 -1.55 3.35 9.43
N ALA A 64 -0.85 2.32 8.95
CA ALA A 64 0.28 1.73 9.66
C ALA A 64 1.41 2.75 9.90
N ILE A 65 1.69 3.65 8.96
CA ILE A 65 2.62 4.76 9.20
C ILE A 65 2.08 5.73 10.23
N ALA A 66 0.80 6.09 10.17
CA ALA A 66 0.19 7.04 11.11
C ALA A 66 0.14 6.50 12.56
N LEU A 67 0.19 5.17 12.73
CA LEU A 67 0.27 4.49 14.02
C LEU A 67 1.71 4.34 14.55
N LEU A 68 2.72 4.69 13.77
CA LEU A 68 4.09 4.73 14.28
C LEU A 68 4.19 5.77 15.41
N PRO A 69 5.03 5.52 16.42
CA PRO A 69 5.15 6.42 17.56
C PRO A 69 5.55 7.83 17.10
N PRO A 70 5.11 8.90 17.80
CA PRO A 70 5.21 10.29 17.33
C PRO A 70 6.62 10.81 17.12
N GLU A 71 7.60 10.26 17.84
CA GLU A 71 9.03 10.43 17.61
C GLU A 71 9.49 9.97 16.20
N ARG A 72 8.64 9.19 15.54
CA ARG A 72 8.72 8.71 14.15
C ARG A 72 7.46 9.06 13.34
N LEU A 73 6.78 10.16 13.61
CA LEU A 73 5.75 10.70 12.70
C LEU A 73 6.30 11.94 11.97
N PRO A 74 5.83 12.23 10.74
CA PRO A 74 6.07 13.54 10.15
C PRO A 74 5.47 14.59 11.09
N PHE A 75 6.27 15.57 11.49
CA PHE A 75 5.81 16.73 12.24
C PHE A 75 4.52 17.20 11.56
N ARG A 76 3.38 17.17 12.27
CA ARG A 76 2.14 17.75 11.75
C ARG A 76 2.50 19.20 11.41
N CYS A 77 2.52 19.55 10.13
CA CYS A 77 2.42 20.95 9.74
C CYS A 77 1.07 21.42 10.29
N THR A 78 1.11 22.11 11.43
CA THR A 78 0.02 22.96 11.86
C THR A 78 -0.27 23.93 10.72
N PRO A 79 -1.54 24.13 10.32
CA PRO A 79 -1.84 25.19 9.38
C PRO A 79 -1.38 26.50 10.03
N SER A 80 -0.51 27.23 9.33
CA SER A 80 -0.08 28.56 9.73
C SER A 80 -1.32 29.44 9.85
N SER A 81 -1.81 29.64 11.08
CA SER A 81 -2.63 30.79 11.40
C SER A 81 -1.72 32.01 11.31
N THR A 82 -1.85 32.76 10.23
CA THR A 82 -1.31 34.12 10.16
C THR A 82 -2.46 35.03 9.75
N HIS A 83 -2.81 35.86 10.73
CA HIS A 83 -3.48 37.16 10.72
C HIS A 83 -3.71 37.83 9.37
#